data_AF-A0A9D1PXQ9-F1
#
_entry.id   AF-A0A9D1PXQ9-F1
#
_cell.length_a   1.000
_cell.length_b   1.000
_cell.length_c   1.000
_cell.angle_alpha   90.00
_cell.angle_beta   90.00
_cell.angle_gamma   90.00
#
_symmetry.space_group_name_H-M   'P 1'
#
loop_
_entity.id
_entity.type
_entity.pdbx_description
1 polymer ?
#
loop_
_entity_poly.entity_id
_entity_poly.type
_entity_poly.pdbx_seq_one_letter_code
_entity_poly.pdbx_strand_id
1 'polypeptide(L)'
;MPKQKKVFLPSPEIIAEAVNPDAAIEFWKQRAKLTDEEAKALGEEAKYRAFYVTGLAQHDLVQMVSDGIEEALKNGETLSDFKKRILGAIQSQGWHGSRVENIFRTNVQTAYAAGRYTKMQAVKKARPYWQYIAIMDSRVRPSHAVMHGKVYPADHAFWNSNYPPNGFRCRCGVRSLSARQVKDMGLKVETELPKTGGADKGFQNNPGKHWAETGLDLKKYGLQNTAPPKPKKEPVTQKKLAADIASIDELIKKSEGLDVSALEAKKEELKSLLEKKKHQAEQKKLNSQKKKIDKEIEDYPVKIYTGIWKDAVTTTDWKEKSGNIWAKKQYFEDKLQSADLTPDEETKFKALLQDLEEFDSTGQKLNELLEKQENIQSSLAKLKNGGKEKPNPYSDSRKAAALWAKTPQEADDVLRKPTGKIWQEASEEEKDAIFAYTRGSGGFNRPLRGYDGDWDNFKGVGSVDLDNEGRASDIKLMTELIDRSSYDRDIWLQRGVETDAGIAGFLGISEESLYRMPWDKLKKLLEGRKTIDHGFVSCGSASGKGFKGHILRIYCPKGTKMMYAEPFSHYGNGDKRDWDGEKTQTSFGNEDETVIQRETKFRIIHVERNSFGYLSLEVEVIKQI
;
A
#
# COMPACT_ATOMS: atom_id res chain seq x y z
N MET A 1 -49.65 -19.16 -9.61
CA MET A 1 -49.13 -19.26 -8.22
C MET A 1 -48.28 -18.03 -7.93
N PRO A 2 -48.50 -17.30 -6.83
CA PRO A 2 -47.67 -16.14 -6.49
C PRO A 2 -46.26 -16.62 -6.09
N LYS A 3 -45.22 -15.97 -6.62
CA LYS A 3 -43.82 -16.25 -6.29
C LYS A 3 -43.56 -15.93 -4.82
N GLN A 4 -43.23 -16.94 -4.01
CA GLN A 4 -42.81 -16.76 -2.62
C GLN A 4 -41.59 -15.83 -2.57
N LYS A 5 -41.69 -14.74 -1.80
CA LYS A 5 -40.53 -13.91 -1.42
C LYS A 5 -39.57 -14.81 -0.64
N LYS A 6 -38.33 -14.97 -1.14
CA LYS A 6 -37.24 -15.57 -0.37
C LYS A 6 -36.97 -14.68 0.83
N VAL A 7 -37.41 -15.13 2.01
CA VAL A 7 -37.04 -14.51 3.29
C VAL A 7 -35.55 -14.80 3.50
N PHE A 8 -34.73 -13.75 3.44
CA PHE A 8 -33.31 -13.85 3.81
C PHE A 8 -33.26 -13.82 5.34
N LEU A 9 -32.99 -14.97 5.96
CA LEU A 9 -32.63 -15.01 7.37
C LEU A 9 -31.23 -14.39 7.51
N PRO A 10 -30.97 -13.54 8.52
CA PRO A 10 -29.62 -13.10 8.84
C PRO A 10 -28.72 -14.31 9.10
N SER A 11 -27.44 -14.21 8.74
CA SER A 11 -26.48 -15.28 9.00
C SER A 11 -26.42 -15.54 10.51
N PRO A 12 -26.46 -16.80 10.96
CA PRO A 12 -26.47 -17.12 12.39
C PRO A 12 -25.22 -16.54 13.06
N GLU A 13 -25.44 -15.83 14.17
CA GLU A 13 -24.38 -15.29 15.00
C GLU A 13 -23.63 -16.47 15.66
N ILE A 14 -22.31 -16.56 15.42
CA ILE A 14 -21.46 -17.56 16.06
C ILE A 14 -21.15 -17.05 17.47
N ILE A 15 -21.93 -17.50 18.45
CA ILE A 15 -21.82 -17.09 19.85
C ILE A 15 -20.74 -17.84 20.65
N ALA A 16 -20.07 -18.82 20.04
CA ALA A 16 -19.00 -19.59 20.67
C ALA A 16 -18.00 -20.12 19.63
N GLU A 17 -16.72 -20.04 19.95
CA GLU A 17 -15.65 -20.63 19.14
C GLU A 17 -15.65 -22.15 19.25
N ALA A 18 -15.27 -22.84 18.17
CA ALA A 18 -15.15 -24.30 18.18
C ALA A 18 -14.01 -24.74 19.11
N VAL A 19 -14.29 -25.69 19.99
CA VAL A 19 -13.27 -26.28 20.88
C VAL A 19 -12.39 -27.23 20.06
N ASN A 20 -11.08 -26.96 20.04
CA ASN A 20 -10.12 -27.79 19.32
C ASN A 20 -9.98 -29.19 19.95
N PRO A 21 -9.88 -30.25 19.13
CA PRO A 21 -9.70 -31.61 19.62
C PRO A 21 -8.23 -31.90 19.93
N ASP A 22 -7.64 -31.18 20.89
CA ASP A 22 -6.19 -31.22 21.19
C ASP A 22 -5.65 -32.65 21.34
N ALA A 23 -6.38 -33.52 22.03
CA ALA A 23 -6.00 -34.91 22.21
C ALA A 23 -5.93 -35.67 20.86
N ALA A 24 -6.86 -35.43 19.94
CA ALA A 24 -6.81 -36.04 18.62
C ALA A 24 -5.63 -35.52 17.80
N ILE A 25 -5.33 -34.23 17.90
CA ILE A 25 -4.20 -33.58 17.22
C ILE A 25 -2.87 -34.14 17.74
N GLU A 26 -2.71 -34.27 19.06
CA GLU A 26 -1.48 -34.80 19.66
C GLU A 26 -1.28 -36.29 19.33
N PHE A 27 -2.34 -37.10 19.33
CA PHE A 27 -2.29 -38.47 18.83
C PHE A 27 -1.79 -38.52 17.37
N TRP A 28 -2.34 -37.66 16.51
CA TRP A 28 -1.99 -37.62 15.09
C TRP A 28 -0.51 -37.27 14.86
N LYS A 29 -0.02 -36.24 15.57
CA LYS A 29 1.38 -35.80 15.49
C LYS A 29 2.36 -36.92 15.84
N GLN A 30 2.03 -37.75 16.84
CA GLN A 30 2.90 -38.83 17.30
C GLN A 30 2.99 -40.02 16.33
N ARG A 31 2.07 -40.18 15.37
CA ARG A 31 2.13 -41.34 14.45
C ARG A 31 3.39 -41.27 13.59
N ALA A 32 4.08 -42.40 13.40
CA ALA A 32 5.16 -42.52 12.42
C ALA A 32 4.62 -42.30 11.00
N LYS A 33 5.35 -41.66 10.08
CA LYS A 33 4.90 -41.45 8.69
C LYS A 33 5.73 -42.37 7.80
N LEU A 34 5.07 -43.39 7.23
CA LEU A 34 5.75 -44.47 6.51
C LEU A 34 5.21 -44.61 5.09
N THR A 35 6.09 -45.03 4.20
CA THR A 35 5.72 -45.58 2.89
C THR A 35 4.98 -46.90 3.04
N ASP A 36 4.28 -47.33 2.00
CA ASP A 36 3.56 -48.61 2.00
C ASP A 36 4.51 -49.81 2.22
N GLU A 37 5.72 -49.76 1.67
CA GLU A 37 6.72 -50.82 1.81
C GLU A 37 7.22 -50.94 3.26
N GLU A 38 7.59 -49.81 3.87
CA GLU A 38 8.00 -49.75 5.28
C GLU A 38 6.90 -50.25 6.20
N ALA A 39 5.64 -49.87 5.95
CA ALA A 39 4.51 -50.30 6.76
C ALA A 39 4.20 -51.80 6.60
N LYS A 40 4.39 -52.38 5.41
CA LYS A 40 4.22 -53.83 5.17
C LYS A 40 5.25 -54.66 5.93
N ALA A 41 6.46 -54.14 6.12
CA ALA A 41 7.51 -54.78 6.89
C ALA A 41 7.24 -54.81 8.41
N LEU A 42 6.23 -54.08 8.90
CA LEU A 42 5.88 -54.02 10.32
C LEU A 42 4.95 -55.17 10.76
N GLY A 43 5.15 -55.62 12.00
CA GLY A 43 4.16 -56.40 12.74
C GLY A 43 2.91 -55.58 13.06
N GLU A 44 1.78 -56.26 13.32
CA GLU A 44 0.46 -55.64 13.48
C GLU A 44 0.41 -54.53 14.56
N GLU A 45 1.06 -54.77 15.71
CA GLU A 45 1.17 -53.77 16.79
C GLU A 45 1.89 -52.48 16.36
N ALA A 46 2.94 -52.59 15.54
CA ALA A 46 3.69 -51.43 15.07
C ALA A 46 2.91 -50.65 13.99
N LYS A 47 2.10 -51.33 13.17
CA LYS A 47 1.23 -50.67 12.17
C LYS A 47 0.24 -49.69 12.81
N TYR A 48 -0.26 -49.98 14.00
CA TYR A 48 -1.19 -49.07 14.70
C TYR A 48 -0.55 -47.75 15.13
N ARG A 49 0.79 -47.68 15.19
CA ARG A 49 1.57 -46.48 15.54
C ARG A 49 2.00 -45.66 14.33
N ALA A 50 1.81 -46.19 13.12
CA ALA A 50 2.22 -45.56 11.88
C ALA A 50 1.03 -45.13 11.02
N PHE A 51 1.14 -43.97 10.38
CA PHE A 51 0.33 -43.54 9.25
C PHE A 51 1.03 -43.92 7.94
N TYR A 52 0.28 -44.59 7.07
CA TYR A 52 0.71 -44.92 5.71
C TYR A 52 -0.54 -45.04 4.83
N VAL A 53 -0.32 -44.96 3.52
CA VAL A 53 -1.37 -45.18 2.51
C VAL A 53 -0.86 -46.25 1.55
N THR A 54 -1.62 -47.33 1.37
CA THR A 54 -1.24 -48.43 0.46
C THR A 54 -0.90 -47.88 -0.94
N GLY A 55 0.18 -48.36 -1.55
CA GLY A 55 0.65 -47.89 -2.86
C GLY A 55 1.36 -46.54 -2.87
N LEU A 56 1.56 -45.87 -1.73
CA LEU A 56 2.30 -44.61 -1.66
C LEU A 56 3.77 -44.88 -1.31
N ALA A 57 4.65 -44.77 -2.31
CA ALA A 57 6.07 -45.11 -2.19
C ALA A 57 6.98 -43.93 -1.80
N GLN A 58 6.50 -42.69 -1.92
CA GLN A 58 7.30 -41.49 -1.67
C GLN A 58 6.94 -40.84 -0.33
N HIS A 59 7.96 -40.64 0.52
CA HIS A 59 7.83 -39.97 1.82
C HIS A 59 7.20 -38.57 1.74
N ASP A 60 7.55 -37.77 0.73
CA ASP A 60 6.97 -36.42 0.57
C ASP A 60 5.46 -36.46 0.33
N LEU A 61 4.97 -37.46 -0.40
CA LEU A 61 3.53 -37.63 -0.61
C LEU A 61 2.84 -38.15 0.65
N VAL A 62 3.48 -39.07 1.40
CA VAL A 62 2.96 -39.53 2.71
C VAL A 62 2.82 -38.34 3.65
N GLN A 63 3.84 -37.48 3.71
CA GLN A 63 3.85 -36.29 4.55
C GLN A 63 2.79 -35.28 4.11
N MET A 64 2.64 -35.01 2.81
CA MET A 64 1.59 -34.12 2.29
C MET A 64 0.19 -34.58 2.70
N VAL A 65 -0.10 -35.88 2.62
CA VAL A 65 -1.40 -36.43 3.04
C VAL A 65 -1.56 -36.36 4.56
N SER A 66 -0.50 -36.66 5.32
CA SER A 66 -0.49 -36.57 6.77
C SER A 66 -0.75 -35.14 7.27
N ASP A 67 -0.07 -34.15 6.69
CA ASP A 67 -0.22 -32.73 7.01
C ASP A 67 -1.62 -32.25 6.65
N GLY A 68 -2.17 -32.71 5.53
CA GLY A 68 -3.56 -32.43 5.15
C GLY A 68 -4.57 -32.91 6.19
N ILE A 69 -4.34 -34.07 6.82
CA ILE A 69 -5.21 -34.59 7.89
C ILE A 69 -4.99 -33.83 9.20
N GLU A 70 -3.74 -33.51 9.55
CA GLU A 70 -3.43 -32.71 10.75
C GLU A 70 -4.15 -31.36 10.70
N GLU A 71 -4.10 -30.70 9.55
CA GLU A 71 -4.69 -29.41 9.34
C GLU A 71 -6.23 -29.49 9.31
N ALA A 72 -6.80 -30.58 8.79
CA ALA A 72 -8.23 -30.84 8.91
C ALA A 72 -8.69 -31.05 10.36
N LEU A 73 -7.85 -31.66 11.21
CA LEU A 73 -8.13 -31.82 12.64
C LEU A 73 -8.04 -30.49 13.40
N LYS A 74 -7.10 -29.61 13.03
CA LYS A 74 -6.93 -28.28 13.63
C LYS A 74 -8.07 -27.32 13.27
N ASN A 75 -8.44 -27.28 12.00
CA ASN A 75 -9.34 -26.25 11.47
C ASN A 75 -10.79 -26.76 11.32
N GLY A 76 -11.09 -28.02 11.68
CA GLY A 76 -12.42 -28.60 11.55
C GLY A 76 -12.90 -28.76 10.11
N GLU A 77 -11.98 -29.05 9.19
CA GLU A 77 -12.24 -28.98 7.75
C GLU A 77 -13.12 -30.12 7.21
N THR A 78 -13.77 -29.87 6.08
CA THR A 78 -14.58 -30.86 5.40
C THR A 78 -13.76 -31.76 4.48
N LEU A 79 -14.35 -32.89 4.04
CA LEU A 79 -13.75 -33.74 3.00
C LEU A 79 -13.45 -32.96 1.70
N SER A 80 -14.26 -31.95 1.38
CA SER A 80 -14.07 -31.12 0.20
C SER A 80 -12.77 -30.32 0.30
N ASP A 81 -12.53 -29.70 1.44
CA ASP A 81 -11.34 -28.88 1.70
C ASP A 81 -10.07 -29.74 1.71
N PHE A 82 -10.15 -30.91 2.34
CA PHE A 82 -9.06 -31.89 2.31
C PHE A 82 -8.70 -32.31 0.88
N LYS A 83 -9.71 -32.64 0.04
CA LYS A 83 -9.49 -33.01 -1.37
C LYS A 83 -8.77 -31.91 -2.15
N LYS A 84 -9.12 -30.64 -1.92
CA LYS A 84 -8.45 -29.49 -2.55
C LYS A 84 -6.99 -29.39 -2.13
N ARG A 85 -6.69 -29.55 -0.83
CA ARG A 85 -5.32 -29.41 -0.30
C ARG A 85 -4.37 -30.46 -0.86
N ILE A 86 -4.81 -31.72 -0.97
CA ILE A 86 -3.95 -32.81 -1.44
C ILE A 86 -4.12 -33.11 -2.95
N LEU A 87 -4.68 -32.17 -3.72
CA LEU A 87 -4.98 -32.38 -5.15
C LEU A 87 -3.75 -32.82 -5.97
N GLY A 88 -2.58 -32.27 -5.68
CA GLY A 88 -1.33 -32.68 -6.34
C GLY A 88 -0.98 -34.15 -6.10
N ALA A 89 -1.17 -34.66 -4.87
CA ALA A 89 -0.98 -36.08 -4.55
C ALA A 89 -2.05 -36.95 -5.23
N ILE A 90 -3.31 -36.49 -5.29
CA ILE A 90 -4.41 -37.19 -5.97
C ILE A 90 -4.10 -37.37 -7.46
N GLN A 91 -3.64 -36.31 -8.13
CA GLN A 91 -3.31 -36.33 -9.55
C GLN A 91 -2.08 -37.20 -9.84
N SER A 92 -0.99 -37.03 -9.07
CA SER A 92 0.23 -37.82 -9.21
C SER A 92 -0.02 -39.33 -9.07
N GLN A 93 -0.93 -39.72 -8.19
CA GLN A 93 -1.18 -41.13 -7.86
C GLN A 93 -2.43 -41.70 -8.54
N GLY A 94 -3.15 -40.90 -9.35
CA GLY A 94 -4.38 -41.33 -10.04
C GLY A 94 -5.50 -41.78 -9.09
N TRP A 95 -5.64 -41.17 -7.91
CA TRP A 95 -6.61 -41.62 -6.91
C TRP A 95 -8.05 -41.19 -7.22
N HIS A 96 -8.99 -42.15 -7.19
CA HIS A 96 -10.41 -41.85 -7.25
C HIS A 96 -10.94 -41.22 -5.95
N GLY A 97 -12.00 -40.40 -6.05
CA GLY A 97 -12.58 -39.68 -4.92
C GLY A 97 -13.05 -40.57 -3.75
N SER A 98 -13.47 -41.81 -4.02
CA SER A 98 -13.87 -42.80 -3.01
C SER A 98 -12.69 -43.26 -2.13
N ARG A 99 -11.49 -43.35 -2.71
CA ARG A 99 -10.25 -43.69 -1.99
C ARG A 99 -9.83 -42.53 -1.09
N VAL A 100 -9.85 -41.31 -1.62
CA VAL A 100 -9.53 -40.10 -0.84
C VAL A 100 -10.47 -39.94 0.35
N GLU A 101 -11.77 -40.15 0.13
CA GLU A 101 -12.76 -40.17 1.22
C GLU A 101 -12.44 -41.23 2.28
N ASN A 102 -12.03 -42.42 1.86
CA ASN A 102 -11.68 -43.48 2.80
C ASN A 102 -10.46 -43.11 3.65
N ILE A 103 -9.41 -42.55 3.02
CA ILE A 103 -8.20 -42.07 3.71
C ILE A 103 -8.58 -41.01 4.74
N PHE A 104 -9.32 -39.98 4.32
CA PHE A 104 -9.74 -38.88 5.18
C PHE A 104 -10.56 -39.37 6.36
N ARG A 105 -11.69 -40.04 6.10
CA ARG A 105 -12.63 -40.43 7.15
C ARG A 105 -12.01 -41.39 8.16
N THR A 106 -11.30 -42.41 7.69
CA THR A 106 -10.72 -43.43 8.57
C THR A 106 -9.71 -42.81 9.53
N ASN A 107 -8.84 -41.95 9.02
CA ASN A 107 -7.78 -41.34 9.83
C ASN A 107 -8.31 -40.28 10.80
N VAL A 108 -9.21 -39.41 10.34
CA VAL A 108 -9.85 -38.40 11.19
C VAL A 108 -10.65 -39.08 12.32
N GLN A 109 -11.44 -40.11 12.00
CA GLN A 109 -12.21 -40.87 12.99
C GLN A 109 -11.30 -41.60 13.99
N THR A 110 -10.20 -42.18 13.52
CA THR A 110 -9.21 -42.83 14.39
C THR A 110 -8.62 -41.83 15.39
N ALA A 111 -8.23 -40.65 14.92
CA ALA A 111 -7.67 -39.60 15.79
C ALA A 111 -8.70 -39.11 16.83
N TYR A 112 -9.94 -38.83 16.41
CA TYR A 112 -11.02 -38.46 17.33
C TYR A 112 -11.33 -39.56 18.34
N ALA A 113 -11.33 -40.83 17.92
CA ALA A 113 -11.57 -41.96 18.81
C ALA A 113 -10.46 -42.11 19.85
N ALA A 114 -9.19 -41.98 19.45
CA ALA A 114 -8.05 -41.99 20.36
C ALA A 114 -8.12 -40.84 21.38
N GLY A 115 -8.39 -39.61 20.91
CA GLY A 115 -8.60 -38.45 21.77
C GLY A 115 -9.74 -38.63 22.77
N ARG A 116 -10.87 -39.17 22.30
CA ARG A 116 -12.05 -39.46 23.12
C ARG A 116 -11.76 -40.53 24.18
N TYR A 117 -11.02 -41.58 23.81
CA TYR A 117 -10.60 -42.62 24.75
C TYR A 117 -9.78 -42.03 25.91
N THR A 118 -8.77 -41.21 25.61
CA THR A 118 -7.96 -40.53 26.65
C THR A 118 -8.82 -39.69 27.59
N LYS A 119 -9.77 -38.92 27.06
CA LYS A 119 -10.70 -38.14 27.89
C LYS A 119 -11.64 -39.03 28.71
N MET A 120 -12.09 -40.16 28.16
CA MET A 120 -12.94 -41.12 28.87
C MET A 120 -12.18 -41.84 30.01
N GLN A 121 -10.90 -42.14 29.81
CA GLN A 121 -10.05 -42.71 30.86
C GLN A 121 -9.86 -41.73 32.03
N ALA A 122 -9.67 -40.44 31.75
CA ALA A 122 -9.52 -39.41 32.77
C ALA A 122 -10.74 -39.30 33.71
N VAL A 123 -11.94 -39.65 33.23
CA VAL A 123 -13.20 -39.60 34.00
C VAL A 123 -13.71 -40.99 34.42
N LYS A 124 -12.93 -42.05 34.20
CA LYS A 124 -13.34 -43.44 34.41
C LYS A 124 -13.91 -43.70 35.81
N LYS A 125 -13.32 -43.10 36.86
CA LYS A 125 -13.78 -43.24 38.25
C LYS A 125 -15.22 -42.78 38.45
N ALA A 126 -15.61 -41.68 37.80
CA ALA A 126 -16.98 -41.15 37.86
C ALA A 126 -17.93 -41.80 36.83
N ARG A 127 -17.36 -42.34 35.74
CA ARG A 127 -18.10 -42.90 34.60
C ARG A 127 -17.56 -44.29 34.23
N PRO A 128 -17.77 -45.31 35.10
CA PRO A 128 -17.11 -46.61 34.98
C PRO A 128 -17.71 -47.54 33.91
N TYR A 129 -18.80 -47.15 33.25
CA TYR A 129 -19.48 -47.97 32.23
C TYR A 129 -19.47 -47.27 30.89
N TRP A 130 -19.22 -48.03 29.83
CA TRP A 130 -19.21 -47.54 28.46
C TRP A 130 -20.24 -48.28 27.63
N GLN A 131 -20.92 -47.56 26.74
CA GLN A 131 -21.93 -48.11 25.85
C GLN A 131 -21.50 -47.97 24.40
N TYR A 132 -21.63 -49.04 23.63
CA TYR A 132 -21.36 -49.06 22.21
C TYR A 132 -22.54 -48.47 21.43
N ILE A 133 -22.27 -47.47 20.58
CA ILE A 133 -23.29 -46.78 19.79
C ILE A 133 -22.98 -46.96 18.30
N ALA A 134 -23.94 -47.50 17.55
CA ALA A 134 -23.94 -47.50 16.09
C ALA A 134 -25.03 -46.54 15.61
N ILE A 135 -24.89 -46.01 14.39
CA ILE A 135 -25.89 -45.08 13.79
C ILE A 135 -27.20 -45.79 13.43
N MET A 136 -27.16 -47.12 13.27
CA MET A 136 -28.30 -47.97 12.88
C MET A 136 -29.00 -47.56 11.57
N ASP A 137 -28.27 -46.96 10.63
CA ASP A 137 -28.74 -46.78 9.24
C ASP A 137 -28.40 -48.00 8.36
N SER A 138 -28.90 -48.00 7.12
CA SER A 138 -28.69 -49.08 6.14
C SER A 138 -27.22 -49.35 5.78
N ARG A 139 -26.29 -48.48 6.18
CA ARG A 139 -24.85 -48.63 5.94
C ARG A 139 -24.10 -49.23 7.13
N VAL A 140 -24.77 -49.45 8.27
CA VAL A 140 -24.17 -50.12 9.41
C VAL A 140 -24.04 -51.61 9.12
N ARG A 141 -22.82 -52.14 9.27
CA ARG A 141 -22.53 -53.57 9.10
C ARG A 141 -23.29 -54.38 10.16
N PRO A 142 -23.87 -55.55 9.81
CA PRO A 142 -24.56 -56.40 10.79
C PRO A 142 -23.69 -56.73 12.02
N SER A 143 -22.39 -56.99 11.81
CA SER A 143 -21.43 -57.24 12.89
C SER A 143 -21.30 -56.10 13.90
N HIS A 144 -21.52 -54.85 13.48
CA HIS A 144 -21.49 -53.67 14.34
C HIS A 144 -22.86 -53.37 14.95
N ALA A 145 -23.94 -53.61 14.19
CA ALA A 145 -25.31 -53.39 14.64
C ALA A 145 -25.66 -54.24 15.88
N VAL A 146 -25.21 -55.50 15.91
CA VAL A 146 -25.42 -56.42 17.05
C VAL A 146 -24.77 -55.91 18.35
N MET A 147 -23.71 -55.11 18.24
CA MET A 147 -23.06 -54.49 19.41
C MET A 147 -23.78 -53.23 19.90
N HIS A 148 -24.71 -52.66 19.13
CA HIS A 148 -25.40 -51.44 19.51
C HIS A 148 -26.14 -51.59 20.84
N GLY A 149 -25.97 -50.60 21.71
CA GLY A 149 -26.63 -50.54 23.00
C GLY A 149 -25.95 -51.37 24.10
N LYS A 150 -25.03 -52.27 23.75
CA LYS A 150 -24.29 -53.09 24.71
C LYS A 150 -23.44 -52.21 25.63
N VAL A 151 -23.53 -52.49 26.93
CA VAL A 151 -22.81 -51.77 27.99
C VAL A 151 -21.81 -52.70 28.63
N TYR A 152 -20.56 -52.26 28.74
CA TYR A 152 -19.50 -52.98 29.43
C TYR A 152 -18.81 -52.06 30.44
N PRO A 153 -18.20 -52.61 31.50
CA PRO A 153 -17.24 -51.85 32.31
C PRO A 153 -16.14 -51.25 31.43
N ALA A 154 -15.62 -50.08 31.81
CA ALA A 154 -14.59 -49.36 31.04
C ALA A 154 -13.30 -50.18 30.83
N ASP A 155 -12.95 -51.03 31.79
CA ASP A 155 -11.75 -51.89 31.74
C ASP A 155 -12.02 -53.29 31.17
N HIS A 156 -13.22 -53.55 30.64
CA HIS A 156 -13.58 -54.87 30.10
C HIS A 156 -12.80 -55.18 28.81
N ALA A 157 -12.41 -56.44 28.63
CA ALA A 157 -11.62 -56.91 27.49
C ALA A 157 -12.28 -56.66 26.12
N PHE A 158 -13.61 -56.48 26.08
CA PHE A 158 -14.36 -56.09 24.88
C PHE A 158 -13.75 -54.86 24.19
N TRP A 159 -13.32 -53.85 24.96
CA TRP A 159 -12.79 -52.61 24.42
C TRP A 159 -11.37 -52.74 23.84
N ASN A 160 -10.70 -53.88 24.00
CA ASN A 160 -9.38 -54.10 23.41
C ASN A 160 -9.45 -54.33 21.91
N SER A 161 -10.56 -54.89 21.41
CA SER A 161 -10.72 -55.27 20.01
C SER A 161 -11.98 -54.71 19.33
N ASN A 162 -12.85 -54.00 20.08
CA ASN A 162 -14.11 -53.49 19.56
C ASN A 162 -14.32 -51.99 19.83
N TYR A 163 -13.28 -51.26 20.23
CA TYR A 163 -13.38 -49.81 20.40
C TYR A 163 -13.29 -49.13 19.01
N PRO A 164 -14.32 -48.40 18.56
CA PRO A 164 -14.35 -47.81 17.22
C PRO A 164 -13.13 -46.92 16.89
N PRO A 165 -12.74 -46.82 15.61
CA PRO A 165 -13.42 -47.34 14.43
C PRO A 165 -13.16 -48.84 14.21
N ASN A 166 -14.25 -49.59 14.01
CA ASN A 166 -14.22 -51.05 13.84
C ASN A 166 -14.16 -51.51 12.37
N GLY A 167 -13.83 -50.61 11.45
CA GLY A 167 -13.82 -50.85 10.01
C GLY A 167 -13.65 -49.58 9.20
N PHE A 168 -13.38 -49.73 7.90
CA PHE A 168 -13.33 -48.58 6.99
C PHE A 168 -14.66 -47.82 6.97
N ARG A 169 -14.58 -46.48 7.06
CA ARG A 169 -15.75 -45.57 7.12
C ARG A 169 -16.72 -45.88 8.26
N CYS A 170 -16.24 -46.48 9.36
CA CYS A 170 -17.07 -46.77 10.53
C CYS A 170 -17.63 -45.48 11.16
N ARG A 171 -18.90 -45.47 11.54
CA ARG A 171 -19.53 -44.32 12.23
C ARG A 171 -20.03 -44.68 13.63
N CYS A 172 -19.49 -45.76 14.17
CA CYS A 172 -19.78 -46.16 15.55
C CYS A 172 -18.98 -45.30 16.52
N GLY A 173 -19.45 -45.20 17.76
CA GLY A 173 -18.79 -44.47 18.82
C GLY A 173 -19.08 -45.08 20.18
N VAL A 174 -18.54 -44.46 21.23
CA VAL A 174 -18.70 -44.94 22.61
C VAL A 174 -19.23 -43.83 23.50
N ARG A 175 -20.26 -44.12 24.27
CA ARG A 175 -20.82 -43.22 25.28
C ARG A 175 -20.37 -43.66 26.67
N SER A 176 -19.66 -42.80 27.41
CA SER A 176 -19.38 -43.05 28.83
C SER A 176 -20.64 -42.81 29.67
N LEU A 177 -20.84 -43.58 30.73
CA LEU A 177 -22.02 -43.58 31.59
C LEU A 177 -21.60 -43.69 33.07
N SER A 178 -22.30 -42.99 33.95
CA SER A 178 -22.19 -43.20 35.41
C SER A 178 -23.01 -44.41 35.85
N ALA A 179 -22.72 -44.95 37.03
CA ALA A 179 -23.53 -46.03 37.63
C ALA A 179 -25.01 -45.65 37.77
N ARG A 180 -25.28 -44.38 38.13
CA ARG A 180 -26.64 -43.83 38.19
C ARG A 180 -27.33 -43.87 36.83
N GLN A 181 -26.66 -43.44 35.76
CA GLN A 181 -27.25 -43.48 34.41
C GLN A 181 -27.55 -44.91 33.94
N VAL A 182 -26.68 -45.87 34.24
CA VAL A 182 -26.94 -47.29 33.93
C VAL A 182 -28.21 -47.77 34.63
N LYS A 183 -28.38 -47.44 35.92
CA LYS A 183 -29.57 -47.76 36.71
C LYS A 183 -30.83 -47.06 36.17
N ASP A 184 -30.78 -45.74 36.02
CA ASP A 184 -31.92 -44.90 35.63
C ASP A 184 -32.42 -45.24 34.22
N MET A 185 -31.52 -45.67 33.33
CA MET A 185 -31.85 -46.08 31.96
C MET A 185 -32.17 -47.58 31.81
N GLY A 186 -32.12 -48.36 32.90
CA GLY A 186 -32.38 -49.81 32.87
C GLY A 186 -31.42 -50.60 31.97
N LEU A 187 -30.16 -50.16 31.84
CA LEU A 187 -29.19 -50.77 30.93
C LEU A 187 -28.55 -52.02 31.57
N LYS A 188 -28.54 -53.13 30.83
CA LYS A 188 -27.83 -54.35 31.22
C LYS A 188 -26.32 -54.19 31.01
N VAL A 189 -25.54 -54.36 32.07
CA VAL A 189 -24.08 -54.47 31.99
C VAL A 189 -23.71 -55.90 31.63
N GLU A 190 -23.03 -56.06 30.50
CA GLU A 190 -22.56 -57.36 30.01
C GLU A 190 -21.23 -57.72 30.68
N THR A 191 -21.06 -59.01 30.98
CA THR A 191 -19.85 -59.57 31.63
C THR A 191 -19.09 -60.56 30.73
N GLU A 192 -19.75 -61.05 29.67
CA GLU A 192 -19.15 -61.95 28.69
C GLU A 192 -18.88 -61.22 27.38
N LEU A 193 -17.84 -61.63 26.66
CA LEU A 193 -17.62 -61.17 25.29
C LEU A 193 -18.79 -61.55 24.38
N PRO A 194 -19.11 -60.73 23.36
CA PRO A 194 -20.21 -61.04 22.47
C PRO A 194 -19.89 -62.30 21.65
N LYS A 195 -20.85 -63.24 21.61
CA LYS A 195 -20.74 -64.49 20.83
C LYS A 195 -20.82 -64.23 19.31
N THR A 196 -21.42 -63.12 18.91
CA THR A 196 -21.59 -62.71 17.51
C THR A 196 -21.32 -61.21 17.35
N GLY A 197 -20.84 -60.82 16.17
CA GLY A 197 -20.41 -59.45 15.88
C GLY A 197 -18.95 -59.19 16.21
N GLY A 198 -18.52 -57.93 16.06
CA GLY A 198 -17.15 -57.50 16.33
C GLY A 198 -16.54 -56.65 15.21
N ALA A 199 -15.31 -56.19 15.42
CA ALA A 199 -14.59 -55.38 14.45
C ALA A 199 -14.15 -56.17 13.21
N ASP A 200 -14.14 -55.48 12.06
CA ASP A 200 -13.65 -55.99 10.78
C ASP A 200 -12.16 -56.38 10.87
N LYS A 201 -11.72 -57.32 10.01
CA LYS A 201 -10.30 -57.72 9.91
C LYS A 201 -9.39 -56.50 9.72
N GLY A 202 -8.38 -56.38 10.58
CA GLY A 202 -7.43 -55.26 10.59
C GLY A 202 -7.84 -54.07 11.47
N PHE A 203 -9.03 -54.13 12.07
CA PHE A 203 -9.55 -53.13 13.02
C PHE A 203 -9.82 -53.71 14.41
N GLN A 204 -9.35 -54.94 14.70
CA GLN A 204 -9.47 -55.55 16.02
C GLN A 204 -8.50 -54.96 17.04
N ASN A 205 -8.57 -53.66 17.27
CA ASN A 205 -7.71 -52.95 18.21
C ASN A 205 -8.48 -51.88 19.00
N ASN A 206 -7.73 -51.11 19.80
CA ASN A 206 -8.19 -49.87 20.39
C ASN A 206 -7.18 -48.77 20.07
N PRO A 207 -7.53 -47.79 19.21
CA PRO A 207 -6.58 -46.77 18.76
C PRO A 207 -6.10 -45.85 19.89
N GLY A 208 -6.89 -45.70 20.97
CA GLY A 208 -6.56 -44.83 22.09
C GLY A 208 -5.84 -45.53 23.24
N LYS A 209 -5.95 -46.85 23.36
CA LYS A 209 -5.47 -47.58 24.55
C LYS A 209 -3.99 -47.40 24.82
N HIS A 210 -3.14 -47.83 23.88
CA HIS A 210 -1.69 -47.71 24.03
C HIS A 210 -1.22 -46.26 24.15
N TRP A 211 -1.83 -45.37 23.36
CA TRP A 211 -1.48 -43.95 23.41
C TRP A 211 -1.82 -43.30 24.76
N ALA A 212 -2.96 -43.62 25.35
CA ALA A 212 -3.36 -43.10 26.66
C ALA A 212 -2.52 -43.66 27.82
N GLU A 213 -1.99 -44.88 27.70
CA GLU A 213 -1.16 -45.54 28.72
C GLU A 213 0.29 -45.05 28.71
N THR A 214 0.92 -44.95 27.53
CA THR A 214 2.37 -44.72 27.40
C THR A 214 2.78 -43.78 26.27
N GLY A 215 1.83 -43.13 25.58
CA GLY A 215 2.08 -42.55 24.26
C GLY A 215 2.31 -43.65 23.21
N LEU A 216 2.67 -43.28 21.97
CA LEU A 216 2.85 -44.27 20.88
C LEU A 216 4.15 -45.09 20.95
N ASP A 217 5.06 -44.83 21.91
CA ASP A 217 6.36 -45.52 22.12
C ASP A 217 7.03 -46.00 20.82
N LEU A 218 7.38 -45.04 19.95
CA LEU A 218 7.96 -45.33 18.65
C LEU A 218 9.31 -46.06 18.74
N LYS A 219 10.07 -45.81 19.81
CA LYS A 219 11.41 -46.36 20.02
C LYS A 219 11.37 -47.88 20.23
N LYS A 220 10.42 -48.38 21.02
CA LYS A 220 10.24 -49.82 21.25
C LYS A 220 10.05 -50.63 19.97
N TYR A 221 9.50 -50.00 18.94
CA TYR A 221 9.19 -50.63 17.65
C TYR A 221 10.13 -50.22 16.51
N GLY A 222 11.26 -49.55 16.80
CA GLY A 222 12.23 -49.16 15.78
C GLY A 222 11.78 -47.98 14.89
N LEU A 223 10.74 -47.25 15.29
CA LEU A 223 10.12 -46.17 14.52
C LEU A 223 10.62 -44.77 14.92
N GLN A 224 11.69 -44.66 15.72
CA GLN A 224 12.21 -43.39 16.23
C GLN A 224 12.77 -42.46 15.15
N ASN A 225 13.18 -43.01 14.00
CA ASN A 225 13.80 -42.28 12.88
C ASN A 225 12.91 -42.20 11.63
N THR A 226 11.61 -42.50 11.77
CA THR A 226 10.64 -42.51 10.66
C THR A 226 9.91 -41.17 10.50
N ALA A 227 10.49 -40.10 11.03
CA ALA A 227 10.14 -38.76 10.62
C ALA A 227 10.90 -38.50 9.30
N PRO A 228 10.24 -38.12 8.20
CA PRO A 228 10.97 -37.79 6.99
C PRO A 228 11.98 -36.68 7.30
N PRO A 229 13.17 -36.68 6.66
CA PRO A 229 14.11 -35.59 6.81
C PRO A 229 13.36 -34.30 6.55
N LYS A 230 13.44 -33.33 7.47
CA LYS A 230 12.84 -32.01 7.27
C LYS A 230 13.24 -31.56 5.87
N PRO A 231 12.29 -31.32 4.93
CA PRO A 231 12.67 -30.83 3.62
C PRO A 231 13.52 -29.59 3.88
N LYS A 232 14.77 -29.58 3.39
CA LYS A 232 15.56 -28.35 3.35
C LYS A 232 14.68 -27.38 2.58
N LYS A 233 14.04 -26.43 3.27
CA LYS A 233 13.30 -25.35 2.64
C LYS A 233 14.31 -24.65 1.75
N GLU A 234 14.34 -24.99 0.47
CA GLU A 234 15.10 -24.22 -0.50
C GLU A 234 14.69 -22.76 -0.32
N PRO A 235 15.67 -21.83 -0.21
CA PRO A 235 15.35 -20.45 0.03
C PRO A 235 14.40 -19.95 -1.07
N VAL A 236 13.25 -19.42 -0.64
CA VAL A 236 12.26 -18.81 -1.54
C VAL A 236 12.89 -17.56 -2.12
N THR A 237 13.53 -17.71 -3.28
CA THR A 237 14.19 -16.64 -4.04
C THR A 237 13.24 -16.09 -5.11
N GLN A 238 13.50 -14.86 -5.58
CA GLN A 238 12.73 -14.27 -6.68
C GLN A 238 12.79 -15.15 -7.94
N LYS A 239 13.98 -15.70 -8.25
CA LYS A 239 14.18 -16.61 -9.39
C LYS A 239 13.34 -17.88 -9.26
N LYS A 240 13.28 -18.46 -8.06
CA LYS A 240 12.46 -19.65 -7.79
C LYS A 240 10.97 -19.35 -7.91
N LEU A 241 10.48 -18.28 -7.29
CA LEU A 241 9.07 -17.89 -7.40
C LEU A 241 8.65 -17.63 -8.85
N ALA A 242 9.51 -16.98 -9.64
CA ALA A 242 9.25 -16.77 -11.07
C ALA A 242 9.20 -18.09 -11.84
N ALA A 243 10.09 -19.04 -11.55
CA ALA A 243 10.08 -20.37 -12.14
C ALA A 243 8.83 -21.19 -11.75
N ASP A 244 8.42 -21.13 -10.48
CA ASP A 244 7.22 -21.81 -9.98
C ASP A 244 5.94 -21.24 -10.63
N ILE A 245 5.85 -19.91 -10.80
CA ILE A 245 4.75 -19.25 -11.53
C ILE A 245 4.72 -19.73 -12.99
N ALA A 246 5.87 -19.76 -13.67
CA ALA A 246 5.96 -20.21 -15.06
C ALA A 246 5.54 -21.69 -15.20
N SER A 247 5.93 -22.54 -14.24
CA SER A 247 5.52 -23.94 -14.21
C SER A 247 4.00 -24.09 -14.03
N ILE A 248 3.38 -23.30 -13.15
CA ILE A 248 1.91 -23.30 -12.99
C ILE A 248 1.23 -22.81 -14.29
N ASP A 249 1.79 -21.82 -14.97
CA ASP A 249 1.26 -21.36 -16.26
C ASP A 249 1.27 -22.44 -17.34
N GLU A 250 2.33 -23.25 -17.40
CA GLU A 250 2.36 -24.42 -18.29
C GLU A 250 1.32 -25.48 -17.91
N LEU A 251 1.09 -25.69 -16.61
CA LEU A 251 0.07 -26.64 -16.13
C LEU A 251 -1.34 -26.17 -16.48
N ILE A 252 -1.65 -24.89 -16.30
CA ILE A 252 -2.95 -24.31 -16.69
C ILE A 252 -3.18 -24.51 -18.19
N LYS A 253 -2.18 -24.21 -19.03
CA LYS A 253 -2.27 -24.41 -20.49
C LYS A 253 -2.55 -25.86 -20.90
N LYS A 254 -2.04 -26.84 -20.15
CA LYS A 254 -2.22 -28.28 -20.43
C LYS A 254 -3.54 -28.85 -19.90
N SER A 255 -4.35 -28.07 -19.17
CA SER A 255 -5.51 -28.56 -18.42
C SER A 255 -6.86 -28.33 -19.14
N GLU A 256 -6.89 -28.30 -20.48
CA GLU A 256 -8.10 -27.97 -21.26
C GLU A 256 -9.35 -28.74 -20.78
N GLY A 257 -10.41 -28.01 -20.44
CA GLY A 257 -11.70 -28.56 -19.99
C GLY A 257 -11.79 -28.93 -18.50
N LEU A 258 -10.74 -28.72 -17.69
CA LEU A 258 -10.74 -28.96 -16.24
C LEU A 258 -10.87 -27.65 -15.45
N ASP A 259 -11.39 -27.74 -14.22
CA ASP A 259 -11.40 -26.61 -13.27
C ASP A 259 -9.98 -26.28 -12.79
N VAL A 260 -9.46 -25.13 -13.20
CA VAL A 260 -8.10 -24.64 -12.88
C VAL A 260 -8.09 -23.59 -11.77
N SER A 261 -9.24 -23.29 -11.13
CA SER A 261 -9.36 -22.23 -10.12
C SER A 261 -8.34 -22.34 -8.97
N ALA A 262 -8.00 -23.56 -8.57
CA ALA A 262 -6.98 -23.81 -7.55
C ALA A 262 -5.55 -23.48 -8.02
N LEU A 263 -5.22 -23.74 -9.29
CA LEU A 263 -3.93 -23.40 -9.88
C LEU A 263 -3.80 -21.88 -10.07
N GLU A 264 -4.88 -21.23 -10.49
CA GLU A 264 -4.94 -19.76 -10.60
C GLU A 264 -4.77 -19.10 -9.23
N ALA A 265 -5.46 -19.59 -8.19
CA ALA A 265 -5.30 -19.08 -6.83
C ALA A 265 -3.85 -19.24 -6.32
N LYS A 266 -3.23 -20.39 -6.57
CA LYS A 266 -1.83 -20.63 -6.20
C LYS A 266 -0.85 -19.75 -7.00
N LYS A 267 -1.13 -19.51 -8.29
CA LYS A 267 -0.36 -18.58 -9.12
C LYS A 267 -0.41 -17.17 -8.53
N GLU A 268 -1.59 -16.69 -8.13
CA GLU A 268 -1.73 -15.37 -7.52
C GLU A 268 -1.06 -15.27 -6.14
N GLU A 269 -1.09 -16.34 -5.34
CA GLU A 269 -0.32 -16.41 -4.09
C GLU A 269 1.19 -16.26 -4.34
N LEU A 270 1.73 -17.00 -5.31
CA LEU A 270 3.15 -16.94 -5.66
C LEU A 270 3.55 -15.59 -6.26
N LYS A 271 2.68 -14.96 -7.07
CA LYS A 271 2.88 -13.59 -7.56
C LYS A 271 2.95 -12.59 -6.42
N SER A 272 2.02 -12.68 -5.46
CA SER A 272 2.02 -11.82 -4.26
C SER A 272 3.31 -11.98 -3.45
N LEU A 273 3.78 -13.22 -3.28
CA LEU A 273 5.07 -13.50 -2.63
C LEU A 273 6.27 -12.95 -3.41
N LEU A 274 6.25 -13.04 -4.74
CA LEU A 274 7.31 -12.51 -5.61
C LEU A 274 7.40 -10.99 -5.49
N GLU A 275 6.28 -10.30 -5.57
CA GLU A 275 6.22 -8.85 -5.41
C GLU A 275 6.69 -8.41 -4.01
N LYS A 276 6.26 -9.12 -2.95
CA LYS A 276 6.77 -8.87 -1.60
C LYS A 276 8.29 -8.99 -1.51
N LYS A 277 8.89 -10.00 -2.15
CA LYS A 277 10.35 -10.20 -2.20
C LYS A 277 11.07 -9.13 -3.03
N LYS A 278 10.48 -8.65 -4.12
CA LYS A 278 11.01 -7.52 -4.92
C LYS A 278 10.99 -6.23 -4.09
N HIS A 279 9.88 -5.93 -3.43
CA HIS A 279 9.76 -4.78 -2.53
C HIS A 279 10.82 -4.81 -1.42
N GLN A 280 11.02 -5.96 -0.77
CA GLN A 280 12.04 -6.11 0.27
C GLN A 280 13.47 -5.88 -0.26
N ALA A 281 13.78 -6.36 -1.47
CA ALA A 281 15.09 -6.18 -2.08
C ALA A 281 15.35 -4.70 -2.43
N GLU A 282 14.37 -4.03 -3.05
CA GLU A 282 14.49 -2.61 -3.42
C GLU A 282 14.57 -1.71 -2.17
N GLN A 283 13.75 -1.99 -1.15
CA GLN A 283 13.80 -1.30 0.14
C GLN A 283 15.19 -1.42 0.78
N LYS A 284 15.80 -2.61 0.75
CA LYS A 284 17.15 -2.83 1.30
C LYS A 284 18.20 -2.05 0.52
N LYS A 285 18.11 -2.04 -0.81
CA LYS A 285 19.01 -1.30 -1.71
C LYS A 285 18.91 0.21 -1.45
N LEU A 286 17.71 0.77 -1.45
CA LEU A 286 17.48 2.20 -1.20
C LEU A 286 17.91 2.61 0.22
N ASN A 287 17.65 1.80 1.24
CA ASN A 287 18.14 2.07 2.60
C ASN A 287 19.68 2.11 2.65
N SER A 288 20.36 1.22 1.91
CA SER A 288 21.83 1.24 1.81
C SER A 288 22.33 2.49 1.10
N GLN A 289 21.67 2.92 0.03
CA GLN A 289 21.99 4.16 -0.69
C GLN A 289 21.76 5.40 0.19
N LYS A 290 20.63 5.45 0.90
CA LYS A 290 20.31 6.51 1.87
C LYS A 290 21.42 6.65 2.89
N LYS A 291 21.86 5.56 3.51
CA LYS A 291 22.94 5.58 4.52
C LYS A 291 24.25 6.15 3.95
N LYS A 292 24.58 5.83 2.70
CA LYS A 292 25.78 6.36 2.04
C LYS A 292 25.66 7.87 1.79
N ILE A 293 24.53 8.32 1.23
CA ILE A 293 24.28 9.74 0.95
C ILE A 293 24.18 10.57 2.24
N ASP A 294 23.50 10.06 3.27
CA ASP A 294 23.40 10.73 4.57
C ASP A 294 24.81 10.99 5.15
N LYS A 295 25.71 10.01 5.03
CA LYS A 295 27.11 10.16 5.46
C LYS A 295 27.88 11.16 4.58
N GLU A 296 27.70 11.11 3.26
CA GLU A 296 28.35 12.07 2.34
C GLU A 296 27.90 13.52 2.62
N ILE A 297 26.67 13.73 3.09
CA ILE A 297 26.15 15.04 3.50
C ILE A 297 26.71 15.46 4.86
N GLU A 298 26.74 14.54 5.83
CA GLU A 298 27.29 14.79 7.18
C GLU A 298 28.78 15.15 7.14
N ASP A 299 29.55 14.47 6.29
CA ASP A 299 30.99 14.71 6.10
C ASP A 299 31.26 15.93 5.19
N TYR A 300 30.23 16.60 4.65
CA TYR A 300 30.41 17.69 3.68
C TYR A 300 30.82 19.00 4.37
N PRO A 301 31.89 19.67 3.92
CA PRO A 301 32.36 20.90 4.56
C PRO A 301 31.37 22.05 4.37
N VAL A 302 30.96 22.69 5.48
CA VAL A 302 30.20 23.94 5.48
C VAL A 302 31.15 25.09 5.78
N LYS A 303 31.42 25.94 4.78
CA LYS A 303 32.27 27.12 4.89
C LYS A 303 31.40 28.36 5.04
N ILE A 304 31.87 29.35 5.82
CA ILE A 304 31.27 30.67 5.93
C ILE A 304 32.00 31.61 4.95
N TYR A 305 31.24 32.35 4.16
CA TYR A 305 31.73 33.33 3.20
C TYR A 305 31.23 34.72 3.60
N THR A 306 32.14 35.68 3.66
CA THR A 306 31.86 37.07 4.05
C THR A 306 32.17 38.03 2.91
N GLY A 307 31.38 39.09 2.76
CA GLY A 307 31.63 40.14 1.77
C GLY A 307 31.12 39.84 0.35
N ILE A 308 30.83 38.58 0.02
CA ILE A 308 30.15 38.23 -1.25
C ILE A 308 28.65 38.54 -1.22
N TRP A 309 28.02 38.57 -0.04
CA TRP A 309 26.69 39.15 0.23
C TRP A 309 26.78 40.20 1.35
N LYS A 310 25.68 40.95 1.57
CA LYS A 310 25.55 41.92 2.67
C LYS A 310 25.77 41.23 4.02
N ASP A 311 25.06 40.14 4.23
CA ASP A 311 25.22 39.25 5.38
C ASP A 311 26.08 38.06 4.99
N ALA A 312 26.80 37.51 5.97
CA ALA A 312 27.59 36.30 5.77
C ALA A 312 26.69 35.14 5.33
N VAL A 313 27.16 34.34 4.37
CA VAL A 313 26.45 33.15 3.90
C VAL A 313 27.30 31.92 4.13
N THR A 314 26.66 30.77 4.16
CA THR A 314 27.29 29.47 4.33
C THR A 314 27.01 28.60 3.12
N THR A 315 27.80 27.54 2.91
CA THR A 315 27.58 26.59 1.80
C THR A 315 26.14 26.07 1.69
N THR A 316 25.39 25.99 2.80
CA THR A 316 23.98 25.56 2.81
C THR A 316 23.02 26.58 2.19
N ASP A 317 23.40 27.85 2.17
CA ASP A 317 22.57 28.95 1.64
C ASP A 317 22.62 29.03 0.11
N TRP A 318 23.46 28.21 -0.53
CA TRP A 318 23.66 28.21 -1.98
C TRP A 318 22.35 28.12 -2.75
N LYS A 319 21.43 27.26 -2.34
CA LYS A 319 20.15 27.07 -3.05
C LYS A 319 19.36 28.38 -3.17
N GLU A 320 19.29 29.15 -2.09
CA GLU A 320 18.58 30.43 -2.02
C GLU A 320 19.32 31.53 -2.77
N LYS A 321 20.66 31.47 -2.81
CA LYS A 321 21.50 32.47 -3.45
C LYS A 321 21.80 32.20 -4.93
N SER A 322 21.65 30.96 -5.38
CA SER A 322 22.05 30.44 -6.70
C SER A 322 21.59 31.31 -7.87
N GLY A 323 20.39 31.90 -7.78
CA GLY A 323 19.85 32.79 -8.81
C GLY A 323 20.62 34.08 -9.07
N ASN A 324 21.41 34.53 -8.10
CA ASN A 324 22.09 35.81 -8.15
C ASN A 324 23.62 35.67 -8.22
N ILE A 325 24.15 34.43 -8.18
CA ILE A 325 25.59 34.17 -8.26
C ILE A 325 26.17 34.73 -9.55
N TRP A 326 25.50 34.49 -10.68
CA TRP A 326 25.99 34.93 -11.98
C TRP A 326 26.11 36.46 -12.07
N ALA A 327 25.09 37.20 -11.65
CA ALA A 327 25.14 38.65 -11.64
C ALA A 327 26.18 39.20 -10.65
N LYS A 328 26.36 38.55 -9.49
CA LYS A 328 27.45 38.91 -8.57
C LYS A 328 28.83 38.69 -9.18
N LYS A 329 29.01 37.60 -9.92
CA LYS A 329 30.23 37.33 -10.65
C LYS A 329 30.51 38.43 -11.68
N GLN A 330 29.51 38.79 -12.48
CA GLN A 330 29.64 39.92 -13.41
C GLN A 330 29.98 41.22 -12.70
N TYR A 331 29.30 41.54 -11.61
CA TYR A 331 29.59 42.75 -10.83
C TYR A 331 31.07 42.80 -10.39
N PHE A 332 31.63 41.70 -9.89
CA PHE A 332 33.04 41.66 -9.51
C PHE A 332 33.98 41.74 -10.72
N GLU A 333 33.67 41.07 -11.83
CA GLU A 333 34.44 41.16 -13.08
C GLU A 333 34.43 42.58 -13.66
N ASP A 334 33.28 43.24 -13.68
CA ASP A 334 33.10 44.61 -14.14
C ASP A 334 33.87 45.60 -13.24
N LYS A 335 33.89 45.36 -11.92
CA LYS A 335 34.73 46.13 -10.98
C LYS A 335 36.22 45.96 -11.25
N LEU A 336 36.67 44.74 -11.55
CA LEU A 336 38.07 44.45 -11.89
C LEU A 336 38.51 45.08 -13.22
N GLN A 337 37.56 45.44 -14.10
CA GLN A 337 37.83 46.12 -15.37
C GLN A 337 37.71 47.66 -15.27
N SER A 338 37.42 48.20 -14.08
CA SER A 338 37.27 49.64 -13.88
C SER A 338 38.60 50.38 -14.06
N ALA A 339 38.57 51.50 -14.77
CA ALA A 339 39.77 52.30 -15.08
C ALA A 339 40.42 52.96 -13.85
N ASP A 340 39.67 53.15 -12.76
CA ASP A 340 40.10 53.86 -11.54
C ASP A 340 40.40 52.93 -10.35
N LEU A 341 40.62 51.63 -10.61
CA LEU A 341 40.76 50.61 -9.57
C LEU A 341 42.11 50.71 -8.84
N THR A 342 42.07 50.80 -7.51
CA THR A 342 43.31 50.76 -6.69
C THR A 342 43.84 49.33 -6.48
N PRO A 343 45.14 49.13 -6.19
CA PRO A 343 45.69 47.79 -5.93
C PRO A 343 45.03 47.02 -4.78
N ASP A 344 44.60 47.73 -3.73
CA ASP A 344 43.89 47.15 -2.58
C ASP A 344 42.48 46.69 -2.98
N GLU A 345 41.77 47.46 -3.80
CA GLU A 345 40.48 47.09 -4.36
C GLU A 345 40.57 45.93 -5.34
N GLU A 346 41.61 45.91 -6.19
CA GLU A 346 41.89 44.80 -7.09
C GLU A 346 42.08 43.50 -6.31
N THR A 347 42.89 43.54 -5.25
CA THR A 347 43.12 42.39 -4.35
C THR A 347 41.82 41.94 -3.69
N LYS A 348 41.02 42.89 -3.19
CA LYS A 348 39.72 42.62 -2.56
C LYS A 348 38.74 41.95 -3.53
N PHE A 349 38.54 42.50 -4.73
CA PHE A 349 37.56 41.96 -5.68
C PHE A 349 38.00 40.62 -6.28
N LYS A 350 39.31 40.39 -6.46
CA LYS A 350 39.84 39.06 -6.81
C LYS A 350 39.52 38.03 -5.73
N ALA A 351 39.74 38.36 -4.46
CA ALA A 351 39.42 37.47 -3.35
C ALA A 351 37.91 37.17 -3.26
N LEU A 352 37.06 38.20 -3.38
CA LEU A 352 35.60 38.02 -3.39
C LEU A 352 35.09 37.19 -4.57
N LEU A 353 35.69 37.35 -5.75
CA LEU A 353 35.36 36.53 -6.91
C LEU A 353 35.74 35.06 -6.68
N GLN A 354 36.93 34.80 -6.12
CA GLN A 354 37.36 33.45 -5.77
C GLN A 354 36.44 32.81 -4.72
N ASP A 355 36.08 33.55 -3.67
CA ASP A 355 35.15 33.06 -2.65
C ASP A 355 33.75 32.79 -3.24
N LEU A 356 33.28 33.62 -4.18
CA LEU A 356 32.00 33.40 -4.87
C LEU A 356 32.02 32.13 -5.74
N GLU A 357 33.12 31.86 -6.44
CA GLU A 357 33.30 30.65 -7.25
C GLU A 357 33.41 29.38 -6.39
N GLU A 358 34.09 29.46 -5.24
CA GLU A 358 34.14 28.38 -4.27
C GLU A 358 32.77 28.15 -3.63
N PHE A 359 32.05 29.21 -3.26
CA PHE A 359 30.67 29.12 -2.77
C PHE A 359 29.75 28.46 -3.78
N ASP A 360 29.83 28.85 -5.06
CA ASP A 360 29.00 28.27 -6.12
C ASP A 360 29.29 26.78 -6.32
N SER A 361 30.57 26.42 -6.49
CA SER A 361 30.97 25.04 -6.74
C SER A 361 30.71 24.11 -5.55
N THR A 362 31.04 24.54 -4.33
CA THR A 362 30.82 23.73 -3.11
C THR A 362 29.34 23.64 -2.77
N GLY A 363 28.58 24.72 -2.95
CA GLY A 363 27.15 24.76 -2.70
C GLY A 363 26.35 23.92 -3.69
N GLN A 364 26.68 23.97 -4.98
CA GLN A 364 26.06 23.15 -6.02
C GLN A 364 26.19 21.65 -5.69
N LYS A 365 27.39 21.21 -5.33
CA LYS A 365 27.66 19.80 -5.00
C LYS A 365 26.92 19.35 -3.73
N LEU A 366 26.79 20.22 -2.72
CA LEU A 366 25.96 19.93 -1.55
C LEU A 366 24.47 19.80 -1.93
N ASN A 367 23.95 20.72 -2.76
CA ASN A 367 22.56 20.66 -3.21
C ASN A 367 22.28 19.39 -4.03
N GLU A 368 23.21 18.93 -4.89
CA GLU A 368 23.09 17.66 -5.59
C GLU A 368 22.99 16.45 -4.65
N LEU A 369 23.73 16.46 -3.53
CA LEU A 369 23.64 15.41 -2.51
C LEU A 369 22.27 15.46 -1.80
N LEU A 370 21.81 16.65 -1.43
CA LEU A 370 20.50 16.85 -0.81
C LEU A 370 19.35 16.41 -1.75
N GLU A 371 19.44 16.69 -3.05
CA GLU A 371 18.46 16.23 -4.04
C GLU A 371 18.47 14.70 -4.19
N LYS A 372 19.65 14.07 -4.21
CA LYS A 372 19.76 12.60 -4.17
C LYS A 372 19.10 12.03 -2.92
N GLN A 373 19.29 12.68 -1.76
CA GLN A 373 18.67 12.27 -0.51
C GLN A 373 17.13 12.37 -0.58
N GLU A 374 16.58 13.50 -1.06
CA GLU A 374 15.14 13.72 -1.24
C GLU A 374 14.53 12.66 -2.18
N ASN A 375 15.21 12.36 -3.30
CA ASN A 375 14.77 11.35 -4.27
C ASN A 375 14.73 9.93 -3.70
N ILE A 376 15.74 9.55 -2.91
CA ILE A 376 15.77 8.25 -2.23
C ILE A 376 14.65 8.17 -1.18
N GLN A 377 14.46 9.22 -0.38
CA GLN A 377 13.38 9.28 0.60
C GLN A 377 12.00 9.18 -0.05
N SER A 378 11.77 9.86 -1.17
CA SER A 378 10.55 9.76 -1.96
C SER A 378 10.31 8.33 -2.46
N SER A 379 11.35 7.69 -3.01
CA SER A 379 11.29 6.29 -3.47
C SER A 379 10.96 5.32 -2.33
N LEU A 380 11.53 5.53 -1.14
CA LEU A 380 11.22 4.76 0.06
C LEU A 380 9.78 4.95 0.55
N ALA A 381 9.27 6.17 0.49
CA ALA A 381 7.87 6.47 0.82
C ALA A 381 6.90 5.76 -0.14
N LYS A 382 7.22 5.71 -1.45
CA LYS A 382 6.44 4.96 -2.45
C LYS A 382 6.39 3.46 -2.13
N LEU A 383 7.50 2.86 -1.71
CA LEU A 383 7.55 1.44 -1.35
C LEU A 383 6.71 1.09 -0.10
N LYS A 384 6.67 1.97 0.90
CA LYS A 384 5.85 1.76 2.11
C LYS A 384 4.35 1.68 1.83
N ASN A 385 3.87 2.32 0.77
CA ASN A 385 2.45 2.30 0.37
C ASN A 385 2.09 1.09 -0.54
N GLY A 386 2.90 0.02 -0.53
CA GLY A 386 2.65 -1.20 -1.29
C GLY A 386 2.80 -1.02 -2.80
N GLY A 387 3.68 -0.11 -3.23
CA GLY A 387 3.88 0.20 -4.66
C GLY A 387 2.71 0.94 -5.31
N LYS A 388 1.61 1.21 -4.58
CA LYS A 388 0.57 2.13 -5.04
C LYS A 388 1.16 3.53 -5.00
N GLU A 389 1.45 4.07 -6.18
CA GLU A 389 1.74 5.50 -6.28
C GLU A 389 0.54 6.26 -5.72
N LYS A 390 0.78 7.24 -4.85
CA LYS A 390 -0.17 8.35 -4.77
C LYS A 390 -0.27 8.86 -6.21
N PRO A 391 -1.48 9.00 -6.79
CA PRO A 391 -1.63 9.44 -8.18
C PRO A 391 -0.72 10.64 -8.41
N ASN A 392 0.32 10.51 -9.24
CA ASN A 392 1.29 11.58 -9.45
C ASN A 392 0.53 12.76 -10.07
N PRO A 393 0.29 13.85 -9.34
CA PRO A 393 -0.51 14.94 -9.88
C PRO A 393 0.22 15.67 -10.99
N TYR A 394 1.51 15.41 -11.21
CA TYR A 394 2.33 16.10 -12.20
C TYR A 394 2.70 15.24 -13.42
N SER A 395 2.05 14.08 -13.60
CA SER A 395 2.31 13.21 -14.75
C SER A 395 1.91 13.88 -16.07
N ASP A 396 2.63 13.58 -17.15
CA ASP A 396 2.34 14.11 -18.49
C ASP A 396 0.92 13.77 -18.96
N SER A 397 0.42 12.58 -18.62
CA SER A 397 -0.96 12.18 -18.92
C SER A 397 -1.99 13.09 -18.26
N ARG A 398 -1.77 13.53 -17.02
CA ARG A 398 -2.67 14.47 -16.32
C ARG A 398 -2.57 15.88 -16.89
N LYS A 399 -1.36 16.35 -17.19
CA LYS A 399 -1.12 17.64 -17.85
C LYS A 399 -1.79 17.71 -19.22
N ALA A 400 -1.70 16.64 -20.00
CA ALA A 400 -2.34 16.54 -21.31
C ALA A 400 -3.88 16.47 -21.22
N ALA A 401 -4.41 15.88 -20.14
CA ALA A 401 -5.85 15.77 -19.90
C ALA A 401 -6.46 16.98 -19.16
N ALA A 402 -5.63 17.91 -18.68
CA ALA A 402 -6.08 19.08 -17.96
C ALA A 402 -6.87 20.04 -18.85
N LEU A 403 -7.81 20.77 -18.25
CA LEU A 403 -8.53 21.82 -18.95
C LEU A 403 -7.53 22.90 -19.38
N TRP A 404 -7.31 23.01 -20.69
CA TRP A 404 -6.60 24.14 -21.29
C TRP A 404 -7.55 24.89 -22.21
N ALA A 405 -8.40 25.71 -21.59
CA ALA A 405 -9.45 26.46 -22.27
C ALA A 405 -8.85 27.29 -23.41
N LYS A 406 -9.45 27.20 -24.59
CA LYS A 406 -9.06 27.95 -25.80
C LYS A 406 -9.82 29.25 -25.92
N THR A 407 -10.96 29.35 -25.25
CA THR A 407 -11.80 30.54 -25.21
C THR A 407 -12.24 30.84 -23.78
N PRO A 408 -12.54 32.11 -23.44
CA PRO A 408 -13.11 32.46 -22.14
C PRO A 408 -14.42 31.70 -21.83
N GLN A 409 -15.25 31.42 -22.84
CA GLN A 409 -16.48 30.63 -22.66
C GLN A 409 -16.17 29.22 -22.16
N GLU A 410 -15.15 28.54 -22.71
CA GLU A 410 -14.75 27.21 -22.24
C GLU A 410 -14.25 27.23 -20.78
N ALA A 411 -13.59 28.31 -20.37
CA ALA A 411 -13.19 28.50 -18.98
C ALA A 411 -14.42 28.74 -18.10
N ASP A 412 -15.31 29.64 -18.52
CA ASP A 412 -16.54 30.00 -17.81
C ASP A 412 -17.45 28.80 -17.54
N ASP A 413 -17.68 27.97 -18.56
CA ASP A 413 -18.52 26.76 -18.50
C ASP A 413 -18.09 25.80 -17.39
N VAL A 414 -16.81 25.85 -17.01
CA VAL A 414 -16.22 24.99 -15.97
C VAL A 414 -16.08 25.73 -14.63
N LEU A 415 -15.61 26.96 -14.66
CA LEU A 415 -15.14 27.68 -13.47
C LEU A 415 -16.23 28.53 -12.80
N ARG A 416 -17.26 28.97 -13.53
CA ARG A 416 -18.32 29.84 -12.99
C ARG A 416 -19.06 29.18 -11.83
N LYS A 417 -19.58 27.98 -12.03
CA LYS A 417 -20.45 27.32 -11.04
C LYS A 417 -19.75 27.06 -9.69
N PRO A 418 -18.52 26.51 -9.63
CA PRO A 418 -17.79 26.41 -8.37
C PRO A 418 -17.55 27.76 -7.69
N THR A 419 -17.19 28.78 -8.47
CA THR A 419 -16.95 30.14 -7.98
C THR A 419 -18.22 30.78 -7.42
N GLY A 420 -19.35 30.60 -8.11
CA GLY A 420 -20.65 31.13 -7.74
C GLY A 420 -21.10 30.71 -6.35
N LYS A 421 -20.86 29.44 -6.00
CA LYS A 421 -21.16 28.94 -4.64
C LYS A 421 -20.37 29.66 -3.56
N ILE A 422 -19.08 29.91 -3.80
CA ILE A 422 -18.22 30.63 -2.86
C ILE A 422 -18.69 32.09 -2.76
N TRP A 423 -19.03 32.70 -3.91
CA TRP A 423 -19.51 34.07 -3.99
C TRP A 423 -20.82 34.29 -3.22
N GLN A 424 -21.76 33.35 -3.32
CA GLN A 424 -23.03 33.40 -2.58
C GLN A 424 -22.83 33.30 -1.06
N GLU A 425 -21.80 32.59 -0.61
CA GLU A 425 -21.43 32.44 0.80
C GLU A 425 -20.45 33.51 1.30
N ALA A 426 -19.98 34.42 0.42
CA ALA A 426 -19.03 35.45 0.76
C ALA A 426 -19.70 36.63 1.47
N SER A 427 -19.03 37.20 2.47
CA SER A 427 -19.45 38.46 3.08
C SER A 427 -19.25 39.62 2.09
N GLU A 428 -19.91 40.74 2.34
CA GLU A 428 -19.76 41.92 1.48
C GLU A 428 -18.32 42.46 1.50
N GLU A 429 -17.64 42.38 2.64
CA GLU A 429 -16.25 42.77 2.80
C GLU A 429 -15.30 41.86 1.99
N GLU A 430 -15.56 40.55 1.95
CA GLU A 430 -14.78 39.61 1.14
C GLU A 430 -14.96 39.90 -0.37
N LYS A 431 -16.20 40.15 -0.79
CA LYS A 431 -16.52 40.55 -2.17
C LYS A 431 -15.87 41.89 -2.53
N ASP A 432 -15.87 42.86 -1.61
CA ASP A 432 -15.22 44.16 -1.79
C ASP A 432 -13.71 44.02 -1.92
N ALA A 433 -13.08 43.19 -1.08
CA ALA A 433 -11.64 42.95 -1.09
C ALA A 433 -11.17 42.36 -2.43
N ILE A 434 -11.79 41.27 -2.89
CA ILE A 434 -11.38 40.64 -4.15
C ILE A 434 -11.72 41.52 -5.36
N PHE A 435 -12.82 42.26 -5.34
CA PHE A 435 -13.13 43.23 -6.39
C PHE A 435 -12.10 44.36 -6.45
N ALA A 436 -11.72 44.91 -5.29
CA ALA A 436 -10.69 45.94 -5.20
C ALA A 436 -9.34 45.44 -5.72
N TYR A 437 -9.00 44.17 -5.45
CA TYR A 437 -7.82 43.52 -6.01
C TYR A 437 -7.87 43.49 -7.55
N THR A 438 -8.99 43.08 -8.15
CA THR A 438 -9.12 43.05 -9.63
C THR A 438 -9.07 44.44 -10.28
N ARG A 439 -9.40 45.50 -9.53
CA ARG A 439 -9.23 46.90 -9.99
C ARG A 439 -7.77 47.36 -9.94
N GLY A 440 -6.99 46.83 -9.02
CA GLY A 440 -5.60 47.25 -8.81
C GLY A 440 -4.90 46.41 -7.76
N SER A 441 -4.10 45.44 -8.21
CA SER A 441 -3.41 44.49 -7.34
C SER A 441 -2.15 45.03 -6.66
N GLY A 442 -1.68 46.22 -7.04
CA GLY A 442 -0.41 46.81 -6.58
C GLY A 442 -0.32 46.89 -5.05
N GLY A 443 -1.27 47.55 -4.40
CA GLY A 443 -1.26 47.72 -2.94
C GLY A 443 -1.50 46.43 -2.15
N PHE A 444 -1.91 45.36 -2.83
CA PHE A 444 -1.98 44.02 -2.24
C PHE A 444 -0.63 43.32 -2.38
N ASN A 445 -0.11 43.23 -3.61
CA ASN A 445 1.02 42.37 -3.93
C ASN A 445 2.39 42.98 -3.64
N ARG A 446 2.54 44.32 -3.61
CA ARG A 446 3.81 44.97 -3.28
C ARG A 446 4.28 44.65 -1.86
N PRO A 447 3.51 44.92 -0.78
CA PRO A 447 3.96 44.60 0.57
C PRO A 447 4.22 43.10 0.75
N LEU A 448 3.38 42.25 0.13
CA LEU A 448 3.56 40.80 0.09
C LEU A 448 4.88 40.36 -0.53
N ARG A 449 5.26 41.02 -1.64
CA ARG A 449 6.53 40.76 -2.34
C ARG A 449 7.70 41.56 -1.75
N GLY A 450 7.51 42.34 -0.69
CA GLY A 450 8.58 43.10 -0.03
C GLY A 450 8.92 44.44 -0.67
N TYR A 451 8.00 45.03 -1.43
CA TYR A 451 8.09 46.36 -2.01
C TYR A 451 7.31 47.38 -1.18
N ASP A 452 7.92 48.53 -0.93
CA ASP A 452 7.40 49.59 -0.07
C ASP A 452 6.82 50.74 -0.92
N GLY A 453 5.51 50.68 -1.20
CA GLY A 453 4.74 51.69 -1.92
C GLY A 453 4.99 51.75 -3.43
N ASP A 454 6.17 51.33 -3.90
CA ASP A 454 6.61 51.41 -5.29
C ASP A 454 7.37 50.13 -5.71
N TRP A 455 7.23 49.74 -6.98
CA TRP A 455 7.90 48.55 -7.54
C TRP A 455 9.41 48.72 -7.70
N ASP A 456 9.95 49.93 -7.59
CA ASP A 456 11.38 50.22 -7.58
C ASP A 456 11.96 50.27 -6.15
N ASN A 457 11.11 50.21 -5.11
CA ASN A 457 11.51 50.32 -3.70
C ASN A 457 11.45 48.97 -2.97
N PHE A 458 12.26 48.00 -3.41
CA PHE A 458 12.37 46.69 -2.77
C PHE A 458 13.11 46.76 -1.43
N LYS A 459 12.45 46.36 -0.32
CA LYS A 459 13.05 46.24 1.02
C LYS A 459 13.41 44.81 1.40
N GLY A 460 12.86 43.83 0.68
CA GLY A 460 12.97 42.41 1.01
C GLY A 460 11.63 41.83 1.44
N VAL A 461 11.35 40.59 1.01
CA VAL A 461 10.15 39.85 1.43
C VAL A 461 10.10 39.77 2.96
N GLY A 462 8.93 40.07 3.53
CA GLY A 462 8.72 40.09 4.98
C GLY A 462 9.35 41.29 5.71
N SER A 463 9.96 42.22 4.99
CA SER A 463 10.57 43.44 5.57
C SER A 463 9.71 44.70 5.41
N VAL A 464 8.52 44.58 4.81
CA VAL A 464 7.53 45.65 4.64
C VAL A 464 6.30 45.30 5.46
N ASP A 465 5.75 46.27 6.19
CA ASP A 465 4.48 46.08 6.91
C ASP A 465 3.38 45.72 5.90
N LEU A 466 2.59 44.71 6.22
CA LEU A 466 1.50 44.27 5.35
C LEU A 466 0.46 45.38 5.12
N ASP A 467 0.29 46.29 6.08
CA ASP A 467 -0.65 47.41 5.99
C ASP A 467 -0.02 48.70 5.46
N ASN A 468 1.22 48.66 4.98
CA ASN A 468 1.93 49.84 4.46
C ASN A 468 1.16 50.58 3.34
N GLU A 469 0.29 49.88 2.62
CA GLU A 469 -0.58 50.45 1.58
C GLU A 469 -2.09 50.38 1.92
N GLY A 470 -2.43 50.16 3.20
CA GLY A 470 -3.81 50.15 3.71
C GLY A 470 -4.66 48.98 3.22
N ARG A 471 -4.04 47.83 2.96
CA ARG A 471 -4.70 46.64 2.38
C ARG A 471 -4.58 45.40 3.25
N ALA A 472 -4.07 45.47 4.49
CA ALA A 472 -3.86 44.26 5.29
C ALA A 472 -5.16 43.48 5.55
N SER A 473 -6.26 44.19 5.83
CA SER A 473 -7.59 43.58 6.01
C SER A 473 -8.06 42.92 4.70
N ASP A 474 -7.95 43.60 3.57
CA ASP A 474 -8.40 43.08 2.28
C ASP A 474 -7.58 41.84 1.86
N ILE A 475 -6.27 41.85 2.10
CA ILE A 475 -5.38 40.70 1.86
C ILE A 475 -5.85 39.49 2.67
N LYS A 476 -6.19 39.69 3.96
CA LYS A 476 -6.68 38.61 4.82
C LYS A 476 -8.02 38.06 4.32
N LEU A 477 -8.98 38.92 4.05
CA LEU A 477 -10.32 38.55 3.55
C LEU A 477 -10.22 37.78 2.22
N MET A 478 -9.42 38.28 1.29
CA MET A 478 -9.21 37.61 0.00
C MET A 478 -8.50 36.25 0.15
N THR A 479 -7.56 36.12 1.10
CA THR A 479 -6.92 34.84 1.41
C THR A 479 -7.96 33.83 1.89
N GLU A 480 -8.79 34.21 2.87
CA GLU A 480 -9.85 33.36 3.44
C GLU A 480 -10.91 32.99 2.39
N LEU A 481 -11.29 33.92 1.52
CA LEU A 481 -12.22 33.70 0.42
C LEU A 481 -11.68 32.67 -0.59
N ILE A 482 -10.46 32.85 -1.08
CA ILE A 482 -9.84 31.94 -2.06
C ILE A 482 -9.57 30.55 -1.45
N ASP A 483 -9.30 30.46 -0.15
CA ASP A 483 -9.09 29.17 0.53
C ASP A 483 -10.34 28.28 0.55
N ARG A 484 -11.54 28.86 0.42
CA ARG A 484 -12.79 28.09 0.25
C ARG A 484 -12.93 27.47 -1.14
N SER A 485 -12.12 27.86 -2.11
CA SER A 485 -12.16 27.30 -3.45
C SER A 485 -11.70 25.84 -3.54
N SER A 486 -12.30 25.11 -4.47
CA SER A 486 -11.85 23.76 -4.84
C SER A 486 -12.39 23.40 -6.22
N TYR A 487 -11.49 23.08 -7.14
CA TYR A 487 -11.85 22.57 -8.47
C TYR A 487 -11.61 21.06 -8.54
N ASP A 488 -12.49 20.36 -9.25
CA ASP A 488 -12.54 18.90 -9.30
C ASP A 488 -11.66 18.27 -10.39
N ARG A 489 -10.89 19.09 -11.10
CA ARG A 489 -10.04 18.73 -12.24
C ARG A 489 -8.76 19.55 -12.29
N ASP A 490 -7.83 19.10 -13.13
CA ASP A 490 -6.60 19.83 -13.44
C ASP A 490 -6.88 20.91 -14.47
N ILE A 491 -6.24 22.07 -14.33
CA ILE A 491 -6.47 23.25 -15.15
C ILE A 491 -5.11 23.85 -15.53
N TRP A 492 -4.99 24.31 -16.77
CA TRP A 492 -3.91 25.20 -17.19
C TRP A 492 -4.43 26.63 -17.21
N LEU A 493 -3.64 27.56 -16.67
CA LEU A 493 -3.86 29.00 -16.72
C LEU A 493 -2.72 29.70 -17.44
N GLN A 494 -2.94 30.93 -17.90
CA GLN A 494 -1.89 31.74 -18.53
C GLN A 494 -1.64 33.01 -17.73
N ARG A 495 -0.39 33.39 -17.51
CA ARG A 495 -0.03 34.71 -16.97
C ARG A 495 0.97 35.39 -17.88
N GLY A 496 0.67 36.62 -18.26
CA GLY A 496 1.65 37.53 -18.86
C GLY A 496 2.40 38.32 -17.80
N VAL A 497 3.67 38.57 -18.05
CA VAL A 497 4.52 39.46 -17.27
C VAL A 497 5.23 40.39 -18.25
N GLU A 498 4.91 41.68 -18.21
CA GLU A 498 5.31 42.62 -19.25
C GLU A 498 6.75 43.14 -19.11
N THR A 499 7.35 42.98 -17.94
CA THR A 499 8.69 43.52 -17.62
C THR A 499 9.69 42.44 -17.26
N ASP A 500 10.95 42.66 -17.66
CA ASP A 500 12.09 41.82 -17.27
C ASP A 500 12.26 41.79 -15.74
N ALA A 501 12.12 42.93 -15.07
CA ALA A 501 12.13 43.03 -13.61
C ALA A 501 11.05 42.14 -12.96
N GLY A 502 9.83 42.14 -13.50
CA GLY A 502 8.72 41.34 -12.97
C GLY A 502 8.97 39.83 -13.10
N ILE A 503 9.46 39.38 -14.26
CA ILE A 503 9.74 37.95 -14.45
C ILE A 503 11.00 37.52 -13.68
N ALA A 504 12.03 38.37 -13.59
CA ALA A 504 13.21 38.12 -12.78
C ALA A 504 12.85 37.94 -11.30
N GLY A 505 11.95 38.81 -10.78
CA GLY A 505 11.39 38.71 -9.44
C GLY A 505 10.66 37.40 -9.21
N PHE A 506 9.77 36.99 -10.13
CA PHE A 506 9.09 35.70 -10.06
C PHE A 506 10.06 34.51 -10.07
N LEU A 507 11.11 34.58 -10.90
CA LEU A 507 12.11 33.51 -11.04
C LEU A 507 13.15 33.49 -9.91
N GLY A 508 13.22 34.54 -9.10
CA GLY A 508 14.24 34.71 -8.06
C GLY A 508 15.65 34.82 -8.63
N ILE A 509 15.80 35.51 -9.76
CA ILE A 509 17.08 35.82 -10.40
C ILE A 509 17.24 37.32 -10.58
N SER A 510 18.45 37.79 -10.83
CA SER A 510 18.70 39.17 -11.25
C SER A 510 18.13 39.42 -12.65
N GLU A 511 17.64 40.63 -12.90
CA GLU A 511 17.22 41.06 -14.25
C GLU A 511 18.35 40.91 -15.29
N GLU A 512 19.59 41.25 -14.93
CA GLU A 512 20.77 41.08 -15.79
C GLU A 512 20.96 39.66 -16.32
N SER A 513 20.57 38.65 -15.54
CA SER A 513 20.70 37.25 -15.93
C SER A 513 19.78 36.90 -17.11
N LEU A 514 18.71 37.65 -17.35
CA LEU A 514 17.79 37.39 -18.47
C LEU A 514 18.44 37.70 -19.83
N TYR A 515 19.24 38.77 -19.89
CA TYR A 515 19.76 39.29 -21.16
C TYR A 515 21.28 39.13 -21.34
N ARG A 516 22.09 39.10 -20.26
CA ARG A 516 23.55 38.90 -20.36
C ARG A 516 23.98 37.44 -20.22
N MET A 517 23.21 36.59 -19.53
CA MET A 517 23.61 35.19 -19.33
C MET A 517 23.47 34.38 -20.64
N PRO A 518 24.47 33.54 -20.99
CA PRO A 518 24.33 32.59 -22.09
C PRO A 518 23.07 31.73 -21.94
N TRP A 519 22.34 31.54 -23.04
CA TRP A 519 21.01 30.90 -23.01
C TRP A 519 21.04 29.48 -22.44
N ASP A 520 22.06 28.69 -22.75
CA ASP A 520 22.24 27.35 -22.22
C ASP A 520 22.37 27.33 -20.69
N LYS A 521 23.09 28.32 -20.14
CA LYS A 521 23.24 28.51 -18.69
C LYS A 521 21.94 28.99 -18.05
N LEU A 522 21.26 29.97 -18.66
CA LEU A 522 20.00 30.49 -18.15
C LEU A 522 18.93 29.40 -18.14
N LYS A 523 18.80 28.66 -19.24
CA LYS A 523 17.86 27.54 -19.35
C LYS A 523 18.13 26.50 -18.26
N LYS A 524 19.39 26.09 -18.07
CA LYS A 524 19.80 25.13 -17.04
C LYS A 524 19.54 25.65 -15.62
N LEU A 525 19.67 26.95 -15.39
CA LEU A 525 19.39 27.59 -14.10
C LEU A 525 17.89 27.61 -13.78
N LEU A 526 17.04 27.69 -14.80
CA LEU A 526 15.59 27.83 -14.65
C LEU A 526 14.85 26.49 -14.63
N GLU A 527 15.20 25.53 -15.50
CA GLU A 527 14.51 24.24 -15.54
C GLU A 527 14.65 23.45 -14.23
N GLY A 528 13.53 23.00 -13.67
CA GLY A 528 13.47 22.32 -12.36
C GLY A 528 13.48 23.24 -11.15
N ARG A 529 13.76 24.54 -11.34
CA ARG A 529 13.81 25.53 -10.27
C ARG A 529 12.45 25.66 -9.60
N LYS A 530 12.47 25.80 -8.27
CA LYS A 530 11.28 26.03 -7.45
C LYS A 530 11.29 27.49 -6.98
N THR A 531 10.17 28.19 -7.15
CA THR A 531 9.99 29.59 -6.71
C THR A 531 8.73 29.73 -5.87
N ILE A 532 8.63 30.76 -5.04
CA ILE A 532 7.45 31.11 -4.26
C ILE A 532 7.02 32.51 -4.70
N ASP A 533 5.77 32.67 -5.14
CA ASP A 533 5.16 34.00 -5.24
C ASP A 533 4.40 34.29 -3.94
N HIS A 534 4.87 35.30 -3.21
CA HIS A 534 4.29 35.73 -1.95
C HIS A 534 2.99 36.52 -2.14
N GLY A 535 2.78 37.07 -3.34
CA GLY A 535 1.54 37.75 -3.72
C GLY A 535 0.51 36.81 -4.34
N PHE A 536 -0.71 37.31 -4.52
CA PHE A 536 -1.72 36.65 -5.35
C PHE A 536 -1.28 36.67 -6.82
N VAL A 537 -1.66 35.63 -7.57
CA VAL A 537 -1.21 35.43 -8.94
C VAL A 537 -2.40 35.48 -9.90
N SER A 538 -2.70 36.68 -10.40
CA SER A 538 -3.63 36.91 -11.50
C SER A 538 -3.18 36.23 -12.78
N CYS A 539 -4.11 35.51 -13.42
CA CYS A 539 -3.92 34.76 -14.64
C CYS A 539 -5.12 34.96 -15.57
N GLY A 540 -4.92 34.90 -16.88
CA GLY A 540 -6.00 34.62 -17.82
C GLY A 540 -6.44 33.16 -17.75
N SER A 541 -7.74 32.94 -17.84
CA SER A 541 -8.40 31.63 -17.67
C SER A 541 -8.38 30.80 -18.96
N ALA A 542 -8.13 31.44 -20.10
CA ALA A 542 -7.94 30.79 -21.40
C ALA A 542 -6.59 31.12 -22.04
N SER A 543 -6.15 30.25 -22.95
CA SER A 543 -4.94 30.42 -23.75
C SER A 543 -4.98 31.74 -24.52
N GLY A 544 -3.89 32.52 -24.45
CA GLY A 544 -3.80 33.81 -25.13
C GLY A 544 -4.46 34.99 -24.39
N LYS A 545 -5.04 34.77 -23.21
CA LYS A 545 -5.62 35.83 -22.36
C LYS A 545 -4.63 36.36 -21.31
N GLY A 546 -4.98 37.50 -20.71
CA GLY A 546 -4.14 38.25 -19.80
C GLY A 546 -3.12 39.16 -20.50
N PHE A 547 -2.12 39.61 -19.74
CA PHE A 547 -1.06 40.49 -20.21
C PHE A 547 -0.12 39.81 -21.24
N LYS A 548 0.70 40.63 -21.92
CA LYS A 548 1.70 40.17 -22.90
C LYS A 548 3.10 40.07 -22.24
N GLY A 549 4.15 39.98 -23.05
CA GLY A 549 5.55 39.91 -22.60
C GLY A 549 6.02 38.47 -22.37
N HIS A 550 6.61 38.21 -21.20
CA HIS A 550 6.94 36.86 -20.77
C HIS A 550 5.66 36.11 -20.42
N ILE A 551 5.55 34.85 -20.85
CA ILE A 551 4.36 34.04 -20.67
C ILE A 551 4.66 32.88 -19.73
N LEU A 552 3.82 32.72 -18.71
CA LEU A 552 3.78 31.56 -17.85
C LEU A 552 2.52 30.76 -18.18
N ARG A 553 2.68 29.50 -18.57
CA ARG A 553 1.60 28.52 -18.63
C ARG A 553 1.65 27.74 -17.33
N ILE A 554 0.62 27.88 -16.52
CA ILE A 554 0.59 27.42 -15.14
C ILE A 554 -0.31 26.21 -15.05
N TYR A 555 0.28 25.05 -14.78
CA TYR A 555 -0.47 23.83 -14.46
C TYR A 555 -0.90 23.86 -13.00
N CYS A 556 -2.22 23.88 -12.79
CA CYS A 556 -2.90 23.84 -11.50
C CYS A 556 -3.52 22.46 -11.32
N PRO A 557 -2.91 21.56 -10.52
CA PRO A 557 -3.53 20.29 -10.19
C PRO A 557 -4.89 20.48 -9.50
N LYS A 558 -5.77 19.49 -9.67
CA LYS A 558 -7.04 19.37 -8.93
C LYS A 558 -6.87 19.72 -7.46
N GLY A 559 -7.71 20.63 -6.97
CA GLY A 559 -7.67 21.14 -5.60
C GLY A 559 -6.79 22.37 -5.37
N THR A 560 -6.12 22.89 -6.40
CA THR A 560 -5.44 24.20 -6.33
C THR A 560 -6.43 25.28 -5.91
N LYS A 561 -6.04 26.09 -4.92
CA LYS A 561 -6.80 27.25 -4.42
C LYS A 561 -6.63 28.42 -5.38
N MET A 562 -7.73 28.78 -6.02
CA MET A 562 -7.82 29.90 -6.97
C MET A 562 -9.28 30.30 -7.14
N MET A 563 -9.55 31.49 -7.65
CA MET A 563 -10.93 31.95 -7.86
C MET A 563 -11.06 32.60 -9.24
N TYR A 564 -12.04 32.12 -10.01
CA TYR A 564 -12.36 32.68 -11.32
C TYR A 564 -13.11 34.00 -11.13
N ALA A 565 -12.52 35.10 -11.58
CA ALA A 565 -12.93 36.44 -11.26
C ALA A 565 -13.71 37.14 -12.37
N GLU A 566 -13.68 36.66 -13.60
CA GLU A 566 -14.35 37.30 -14.74
C GLU A 566 -15.84 37.69 -14.50
N PRO A 567 -16.69 36.91 -13.78
CA PRO A 567 -18.06 37.30 -13.51
C PRO A 567 -18.22 38.56 -12.65
N PHE A 568 -17.27 38.79 -11.74
CA PHE A 568 -17.36 39.83 -10.72
C PHE A 568 -16.25 40.88 -10.80
N SER A 569 -15.20 40.66 -11.59
CA SER A 569 -14.01 41.53 -11.68
C SER A 569 -14.35 42.93 -12.19
N HIS A 570 -13.50 43.90 -11.85
CA HIS A 570 -13.70 45.30 -12.23
C HIS A 570 -13.68 45.52 -13.75
N TYR A 571 -12.76 44.84 -14.44
CA TYR A 571 -12.54 44.94 -15.89
C TYR A 571 -13.18 43.80 -16.70
N GLY A 572 -13.78 42.82 -16.04
CA GLY A 572 -14.58 41.77 -16.67
C GLY A 572 -15.91 42.28 -17.20
N ASN A 573 -16.54 41.47 -18.03
CA ASN A 573 -17.80 41.79 -18.71
C ASN A 573 -19.04 41.22 -18.01
N GLY A 574 -18.88 40.63 -16.82
CA GLY A 574 -19.99 40.13 -16.01
C GLY A 574 -20.74 41.24 -15.27
N ASP A 575 -21.55 40.83 -14.29
CA ASP A 575 -22.35 41.74 -13.44
C ASP A 575 -21.51 42.40 -12.32
N LYS A 576 -20.20 42.14 -12.31
CA LYS A 576 -19.26 42.77 -11.38
C LYS A 576 -19.65 42.46 -9.93
N ARG A 577 -19.60 43.49 -9.06
CA ARG A 577 -20.06 43.43 -7.68
C ARG A 577 -21.49 42.93 -7.50
N ASP A 578 -22.35 43.18 -8.49
CA ASP A 578 -23.77 42.85 -8.41
C ASP A 578 -24.08 41.43 -8.91
N TRP A 579 -23.04 40.65 -9.25
CA TRP A 579 -23.24 39.26 -9.65
C TRP A 579 -23.86 38.45 -8.51
N ASP A 580 -24.87 37.66 -8.85
CA ASP A 580 -25.64 36.84 -7.90
C ASP A 580 -25.01 35.46 -7.62
N GLY A 581 -23.89 35.15 -8.28
CA GLY A 581 -23.23 33.85 -8.23
C GLY A 581 -23.78 32.81 -9.22
N GLU A 582 -24.81 33.12 -10.00
CA GLU A 582 -25.48 32.17 -10.89
C GLU A 582 -25.61 32.66 -12.33
N LYS A 583 -25.90 33.95 -12.53
CA LYS A 583 -26.16 34.54 -13.83
C LYS A 583 -25.03 34.24 -14.80
N THR A 584 -25.37 33.76 -15.97
CA THR A 584 -24.44 33.46 -17.08
C THR A 584 -24.09 34.71 -17.86
N GLN A 585 -22.94 34.72 -18.54
CA GLN A 585 -22.58 35.78 -19.49
C GLN A 585 -22.15 35.17 -20.83
N THR A 586 -22.22 35.96 -21.90
CA THR A 586 -21.78 35.58 -23.26
C THR A 586 -20.70 36.50 -23.81
N SER A 587 -20.32 37.52 -23.04
CA SER A 587 -19.24 38.46 -23.35
C SER A 587 -18.19 38.38 -22.26
N PHE A 588 -16.92 38.46 -22.63
CA PHE A 588 -15.79 38.26 -21.71
C PHE A 588 -14.73 39.32 -21.92
N GLY A 589 -14.11 39.76 -20.82
CA GLY A 589 -13.01 40.71 -20.82
C GLY A 589 -11.77 40.20 -21.53
N ASN A 590 -10.80 41.11 -21.73
CA ASN A 590 -9.51 40.72 -22.27
C ASN A 590 -8.66 39.95 -21.25
N GLU A 591 -8.83 40.26 -19.97
CA GLU A 591 -8.11 39.62 -18.87
C GLU A 591 -8.62 38.21 -18.60
N ASP A 592 -9.95 37.99 -18.61
CA ASP A 592 -10.58 36.69 -18.33
C ASP A 592 -9.99 36.09 -17.05
N GLU A 593 -10.06 36.82 -15.95
CA GLU A 593 -9.15 36.63 -14.82
C GLU A 593 -9.51 35.40 -13.97
N THR A 594 -8.51 34.61 -13.59
CA THR A 594 -8.50 33.68 -12.46
C THR A 594 -7.34 34.05 -11.55
N VAL A 595 -7.60 34.18 -10.25
CA VAL A 595 -6.59 34.57 -9.26
C VAL A 595 -6.18 33.34 -8.45
N ILE A 596 -4.91 32.94 -8.54
CA ILE A 596 -4.33 31.89 -7.69
C ILE A 596 -3.96 32.48 -6.33
N GLN A 597 -4.13 31.69 -5.27
CA GLN A 597 -3.80 32.05 -3.89
C GLN A 597 -2.36 32.55 -3.74
N ARG A 598 -2.14 33.45 -2.78
CA ARG A 598 -0.81 33.90 -2.37
C ARG A 598 0.02 32.79 -1.73
N GLU A 599 1.31 33.03 -1.50
CA GLU A 599 2.25 32.04 -0.94
C GLU A 599 2.27 30.72 -1.74
N THR A 600 2.10 30.83 -3.06
CA THR A 600 2.07 29.67 -3.95
C THR A 600 3.48 29.34 -4.41
N LYS A 601 3.87 28.08 -4.21
CA LYS A 601 5.13 27.52 -4.67
C LYS A 601 4.96 26.89 -6.05
N PHE A 602 5.78 27.32 -6.99
CA PHE A 602 5.82 26.84 -8.36
C PHE A 602 7.09 26.04 -8.64
N ARG A 603 7.02 25.10 -9.58
CA ARG A 603 8.18 24.46 -10.21
C ARG A 603 8.18 24.78 -11.70
N ILE A 604 9.32 25.23 -12.21
CA ILE A 604 9.53 25.47 -13.64
C ILE A 604 9.85 24.12 -14.29
N ILE A 605 9.10 23.74 -15.31
CA ILE A 605 9.23 22.43 -15.97
C ILE A 605 9.74 22.53 -17.42
N HIS A 606 9.55 23.67 -18.08
CA HIS A 606 10.05 23.92 -19.43
C HIS A 606 10.29 25.41 -19.64
N VAL A 607 11.34 25.75 -20.39
CA VAL A 607 11.75 27.13 -20.63
C VAL A 607 12.14 27.33 -22.08
N GLU A 608 11.50 28.30 -22.73
CA GLU A 608 11.79 28.74 -24.09
C GLU A 608 12.02 30.25 -24.11
N ARG A 609 12.76 30.71 -25.11
CA ARG A 609 12.96 32.13 -25.41
C ARG A 609 12.54 32.38 -26.85
N ASN A 610 11.62 33.31 -27.06
CA ASN A 610 11.15 33.65 -28.39
C ASN A 610 12.14 34.58 -29.11
N SER A 611 11.86 34.88 -30.38
CA SER A 611 12.70 35.76 -31.22
C SER A 611 12.82 37.19 -30.71
N PHE A 612 11.90 37.64 -29.85
CA PHE A 612 11.90 38.97 -29.24
C PHE A 612 12.62 39.01 -27.89
N GLY A 613 13.17 37.88 -27.42
CA GLY A 613 13.86 37.79 -26.13
C GLY A 613 12.95 37.45 -24.94
N TYR A 614 11.62 37.47 -25.11
CA TYR A 614 10.70 37.10 -24.03
C TYR A 614 10.74 35.60 -23.74
N LEU A 615 10.55 35.28 -22.46
CA LEU A 615 10.49 33.90 -21.97
C LEU A 615 9.07 33.35 -22.11
N SER A 616 8.99 32.09 -22.54
CA SER A 616 7.78 31.27 -22.43
C SER A 616 8.09 30.10 -21.51
N LEU A 617 7.41 30.05 -20.38
CA LEU A 617 7.65 29.11 -19.30
C LEU A 617 6.43 28.20 -19.14
N GLU A 618 6.68 26.91 -18.97
CA GLU A 618 5.70 26.05 -18.32
C GLU A 618 6.09 25.90 -16.86
N VAL A 619 5.13 26.15 -15.98
CA VAL A 619 5.29 26.06 -14.54
C VAL A 619 4.13 25.27 -13.95
N GLU A 620 4.33 24.66 -12.79
CA GLU A 620 3.28 23.92 -12.09
C GLU A 620 3.20 24.29 -10.61
N VAL A 621 1.98 24.35 -10.08
CA VAL A 621 1.72 24.59 -8.67
C VAL A 621 2.07 23.33 -7.87
N ILE A 622 3.10 23.43 -7.03
CA ILE A 622 3.58 22.30 -6.22
C ILE A 622 3.16 22.36 -4.75
N LYS A 623 2.86 23.55 -4.24
CA LYS A 623 2.37 23.76 -2.87
C LYS A 623 1.72 25.14 -2.74
N GLN A 624 0.72 25.27 -1.87
CA GLN A 624 0.22 26.55 -1.35
C GLN A 624 0.46 26.50 0.16
N ILE A 625 1.21 27.47 0.69
CA ILE A 625 1.86 27.40 2.02
C ILE A 625 0.94 27.90 3.12
#